data_AF-A0A947CUK5-F1
#
_entry.id   AF-A0A947CUK5-F1
#
_cell.length_a   1.000
_cell.length_b   1.000
_cell.length_c   1.000
_cell.angle_alpha   90.00
_cell.angle_beta   90.00
_cell.angle_gamma   90.00
#
_symmetry.space_group_name_H-M   'P 1'
#
loop_
_entity.id
_entity.type
_entity.pdbx_description
1 polymer ?
#
loop_
_entity_poly.entity_id
_entity_poly.type
_entity_poly.pdbx_seq_one_letter_code
_entity_poly.pdbx_strand_id
1 'polypeptide(L)'
;MTRVLPAFIIVASLLVASSADAQPGNWAPAPSSSPQVVQHHKRSGLIFGFALGSGLGDDNQQHTGALGSIYVGGFINPKLAVMFNATGFDADSYCYDCNDAVADSLEVWGGAAQAWLTDRLWIKGTLGIGTASIDRYGDLEGLGWGAAAGIDLLSGNTFALDVRFDVIGAVFEEGSSSRTGLGIGFSWR
;
A
#
# COMPACT_ATOMS: atom_id res chain seq x y z
N MET A 1 -13.61 -18.61 -29.81
CA MET A 1 -14.56 -17.99 -28.86
C MET A 1 -14.98 -19.04 -27.84
N THR A 2 -14.22 -19.14 -26.75
CA THR A 2 -14.40 -20.11 -25.67
C THR A 2 -14.75 -19.33 -24.41
N ARG A 3 -15.98 -19.47 -23.93
CA ARG A 3 -16.49 -18.80 -22.73
C ARG A 3 -15.99 -19.54 -21.49
N VAL A 4 -15.23 -18.86 -20.63
CA VAL A 4 -14.83 -19.36 -19.30
C VAL A 4 -15.79 -18.76 -18.26
N LEU A 5 -16.43 -19.63 -17.48
CA LEU A 5 -17.33 -19.28 -16.37
C LEU A 5 -16.54 -18.73 -15.17
N PRO A 6 -17.05 -17.72 -14.44
CA PRO A 6 -16.47 -17.32 -13.16
C PRO A 6 -16.92 -18.26 -12.03
N ALA A 7 -15.95 -18.77 -11.27
CA ALA A 7 -16.19 -19.51 -10.05
C ALA A 7 -16.52 -18.53 -8.91
N PHE A 8 -17.75 -18.61 -8.40
CA PHE A 8 -18.19 -17.98 -7.15
C PHE A 8 -17.61 -18.76 -5.97
N ILE A 9 -16.82 -18.12 -5.11
CA ILE A 9 -16.44 -18.66 -3.80
C ILE A 9 -17.40 -18.08 -2.76
N ILE A 10 -18.21 -18.95 -2.17
CA ILE A 10 -19.18 -18.65 -1.12
C ILE A 10 -18.47 -18.65 0.24
N VAL A 11 -18.68 -17.58 1.00
CA VAL A 11 -18.25 -17.38 2.39
C VAL A 11 -19.02 -18.34 3.31
N ALA A 12 -18.31 -19.16 4.10
CA ALA A 12 -18.90 -19.95 5.16
C ALA A 12 -18.54 -19.34 6.53
N SER A 13 -19.52 -18.66 7.14
CA SER A 13 -19.44 -18.13 8.49
C SER A 13 -19.71 -19.26 9.50
N LEU A 14 -18.70 -19.67 10.27
CA LEU A 14 -18.86 -20.55 11.42
C LEU A 14 -19.38 -19.75 12.62
N LEU A 15 -20.69 -19.80 12.84
CA LEU A 15 -21.33 -19.39 14.09
C LEU A 15 -21.19 -20.55 15.09
N VAL A 16 -20.28 -20.42 16.05
CA VAL A 16 -20.27 -21.29 17.24
C VAL A 16 -21.27 -20.70 18.23
N ALA A 17 -22.41 -21.36 18.39
CA ALA A 17 -23.32 -21.11 19.49
C ALA A 17 -22.73 -21.71 20.76
N SER A 18 -22.22 -20.88 21.67
CA SER A 18 -21.92 -21.29 23.03
C SER A 18 -23.22 -21.27 23.85
N SER A 19 -23.62 -22.44 24.35
CA SER A 19 -24.66 -22.58 25.35
C SER A 19 -24.18 -21.97 26.67
N ALA A 20 -24.82 -20.88 27.10
CA ALA A 20 -24.62 -20.31 28.41
C ALA A 20 -25.41 -21.11 29.45
N ASP A 21 -24.73 -21.98 30.20
CA ASP A 21 -25.28 -22.58 31.41
C ASP A 21 -25.37 -21.52 32.51
N ALA A 22 -26.59 -21.20 32.93
CA ALA A 22 -26.87 -20.33 34.05
C ALA A 22 -26.67 -21.10 35.38
N GLN A 23 -25.52 -20.92 36.01
CA GLN A 23 -25.27 -21.40 37.38
C GLN A 23 -25.97 -20.45 38.38
N PRO A 24 -26.81 -20.97 39.30
CA PRO A 24 -27.45 -20.15 40.32
C PRO A 24 -26.51 -19.92 41.51
N GLY A 25 -26.33 -18.65 41.87
CA GLY A 25 -26.14 -18.23 43.27
C GLY A 25 -24.76 -18.39 43.88
N ASN A 26 -23.86 -17.45 43.58
CA ASN A 26 -22.93 -16.90 44.56
C ASN A 26 -22.52 -15.50 44.07
N TRP A 27 -23.00 -14.46 44.74
CA TRP A 27 -22.69 -13.07 44.43
C TRP A 27 -21.25 -12.75 44.83
N ALA A 28 -20.30 -13.20 44.03
CA ALA A 28 -18.97 -12.60 44.00
C ALA A 28 -19.14 -11.16 43.50
N PRO A 29 -18.47 -10.16 44.12
CA PRO A 29 -18.45 -8.81 43.60
C PRO A 29 -18.04 -8.87 42.13
N ALA A 30 -18.79 -8.19 41.26
CA ALA A 30 -18.47 -8.13 39.84
C ALA A 30 -16.98 -7.78 39.71
N PRO A 31 -16.17 -8.57 38.99
CA PRO A 31 -14.76 -8.27 38.80
C PRO A 31 -14.68 -6.82 38.36
N SER A 32 -13.90 -6.02 39.08
CA SER A 32 -13.70 -4.63 38.71
C SER A 32 -13.26 -4.66 37.26
N SER A 33 -14.07 -4.06 36.39
CA SER A 33 -13.70 -3.81 35.01
C SER A 33 -12.57 -2.79 35.09
N SER A 34 -11.36 -3.27 35.38
CA SER A 34 -10.15 -2.54 35.09
C SER A 34 -10.33 -2.09 33.64
N PRO A 35 -10.20 -0.78 33.36
CA PRO A 35 -10.30 -0.29 32.00
C PRO A 35 -9.38 -1.19 31.18
N GLN A 36 -9.93 -1.90 30.21
CA GLN A 36 -9.07 -2.57 29.25
C GLN A 36 -8.27 -1.43 28.65
N VAL A 37 -7.02 -1.29 29.10
CA VAL A 37 -6.04 -0.44 28.47
C VAL A 37 -5.99 -1.02 27.08
N VAL A 38 -6.65 -0.34 26.14
CA VAL A 38 -6.57 -0.63 24.73
C VAL A 38 -5.07 -0.61 24.48
N GLN A 39 -4.48 -1.80 24.34
CA GLN A 39 -3.05 -1.89 24.15
C GLN A 39 -2.82 -1.31 22.76
N HIS A 40 -2.46 -0.02 22.73
CA HIS A 40 -1.98 0.64 21.54
C HIS A 40 -0.83 -0.23 21.04
N HIS A 41 -1.00 -0.76 19.83
CA HIS A 41 -0.04 -1.70 19.27
C HIS A 41 1.28 -0.96 19.16
N LYS A 42 2.24 -1.34 20.00
CA LYS A 42 3.50 -0.63 20.10
C LYS A 42 4.31 -0.98 18.86
N ARG A 43 4.28 -0.09 17.86
CA ARG A 43 5.11 -0.20 16.66
C ARG A 43 6.57 0.02 17.05
N SER A 44 7.42 -0.97 16.78
CA SER A 44 8.85 -0.90 17.05
C SER A 44 9.59 -1.99 16.30
N GLY A 45 10.86 -1.77 15.97
CA GLY A 45 11.68 -2.79 15.31
C GLY A 45 11.78 -2.55 13.81
N LEU A 46 12.02 -3.64 13.07
CA LEU A 46 12.15 -3.62 11.62
C LEU A 46 10.77 -3.66 10.98
N ILE A 47 10.60 -2.96 9.86
CA ILE A 47 9.42 -3.03 9.02
C ILE A 47 9.83 -3.45 7.62
N PHE A 48 9.10 -4.37 7.03
CA PHE A 48 9.21 -4.67 5.60
C PHE A 48 7.84 -4.99 5.05
N GLY A 49 7.62 -4.72 3.78
CA GLY A 49 6.31 -4.92 3.20
C GLY A 49 6.29 -4.66 1.71
N PHE A 50 5.13 -4.91 1.14
CA PHE A 50 4.85 -4.67 -0.26
C PHE A 50 3.43 -4.16 -0.42
N ALA A 51 3.14 -3.56 -1.57
CA ALA A 51 1.78 -3.28 -1.98
C ALA A 51 1.62 -3.49 -3.47
N LEU A 52 0.41 -3.87 -3.86
CA LEU A 52 0.01 -4.05 -5.25
C LEU A 52 -1.30 -3.32 -5.47
N GLY A 53 -1.46 -2.74 -6.65
CA GLY A 53 -2.58 -1.88 -6.96
C GLY A 53 -2.71 -1.60 -8.45
N SER A 54 -3.59 -0.65 -8.73
CA SER A 54 -3.80 -0.11 -10.08
C SER A 54 -3.86 1.40 -10.02
N GLY A 55 -3.48 2.05 -11.10
CA GLY A 55 -3.43 3.51 -11.14
C GLY A 55 -3.69 4.10 -12.51
N LEU A 56 -3.61 5.42 -12.57
CA LEU A 56 -3.79 6.24 -13.75
C LEU A 56 -2.54 7.09 -14.00
N GLY A 57 -2.14 7.19 -15.27
CA GLY A 57 -1.16 8.17 -15.75
C GLY A 57 -1.80 9.52 -16.11
N ASP A 58 -1.01 10.59 -16.05
CA ASP A 58 -1.45 11.99 -16.17
C ASP A 58 -1.51 12.49 -17.63
N ASP A 59 -1.22 11.62 -18.60
CA ASP A 59 -0.75 12.01 -19.92
C ASP A 59 -1.90 12.29 -20.93
N ASN A 60 -3.03 12.86 -20.47
CA ASN A 60 -4.28 13.10 -21.23
C ASN A 60 -4.93 11.86 -21.88
N GLN A 61 -4.30 10.71 -21.73
CA GLN A 61 -4.73 9.41 -22.16
C GLN A 61 -4.96 8.62 -20.87
N GLN A 62 -6.18 8.12 -20.67
CA GLN A 62 -6.52 7.33 -19.47
C GLN A 62 -5.80 5.96 -19.53
N HIS A 63 -4.51 5.95 -19.23
CA HIS A 63 -3.73 4.73 -19.12
C HIS A 63 -3.96 4.14 -17.74
N THR A 64 -4.63 2.99 -17.71
CA THR A 64 -4.78 2.20 -16.49
C THR A 64 -3.60 1.23 -16.43
N GLY A 65 -2.83 1.30 -15.36
CA GLY A 65 -1.65 0.46 -15.16
C GLY A 65 -1.66 -0.27 -13.84
N ALA A 66 -0.70 -1.18 -13.69
CA ALA A 66 -0.38 -1.82 -12.42
C ALA A 66 0.55 -0.93 -11.60
N LEU A 67 0.29 -0.84 -10.30
CA LEU A 67 1.15 -0.16 -9.33
C LEU A 67 1.72 -1.20 -8.37
N GLY A 68 3.02 -1.16 -8.13
CA GLY A 68 3.70 -2.03 -7.17
C GLY A 68 4.62 -1.24 -6.26
N SER A 69 4.74 -1.65 -5.00
CA SER A 69 5.80 -1.13 -4.13
C SER A 69 6.37 -2.20 -3.21
N ILE A 70 7.65 -2.07 -2.88
CA ILE A 70 8.34 -2.85 -1.85
C ILE A 70 9.12 -1.89 -0.97
N TYR A 71 9.19 -2.20 0.33
CA TYR A 71 9.91 -1.36 1.28
C TYR A 71 10.49 -2.16 2.43
N VAL A 72 11.60 -1.66 2.98
CA VAL A 72 12.30 -2.23 4.12
C VAL A 72 12.94 -1.12 4.94
N GLY A 73 12.80 -1.17 6.26
CA GLY A 73 13.28 -0.14 7.16
C GLY A 73 13.07 -0.46 8.63
N GLY A 74 12.95 0.59 9.44
CA GLY A 74 12.72 0.44 10.87
C GLY A 74 12.04 1.64 11.51
N PHE A 75 11.42 1.40 12.66
CA PHE A 75 10.79 2.42 13.48
C PHE A 75 11.84 3.22 14.26
N ILE A 76 11.81 4.54 14.09
CA ILE A 76 12.55 5.47 14.96
C ILE A 76 11.77 5.67 16.26
N ASN A 77 10.45 5.76 16.15
CA ASN A 77 9.53 5.83 17.27
C ASN A 77 8.18 5.17 16.88
N PRO A 78 7.24 4.98 17.81
CA PRO A 78 5.97 4.29 17.51
C PRO A 78 5.07 4.97 16.45
N LYS A 79 5.40 6.20 16.03
CA LYS A 79 4.66 6.97 15.04
C LYS A 79 5.47 7.26 13.76
N LEU A 80 6.74 6.90 13.69
CA LEU A 80 7.62 7.23 12.56
C LEU A 80 8.57 6.08 12.24
N ALA A 81 8.55 5.65 10.99
CA ALA A 81 9.51 4.73 10.41
C ALA A 81 10.27 5.40 9.28
N VAL A 82 11.54 5.02 9.12
CA VAL A 82 12.37 5.37 7.96
C VAL A 82 12.74 4.08 7.24
N MET A 83 12.68 4.10 5.92
CA MET A 83 12.81 2.92 5.09
C MET A 83 13.42 3.25 3.73
N PHE A 84 13.95 2.22 3.08
CA PHE A 84 14.13 2.23 1.64
C PHE A 84 12.82 1.78 1.00
N ASN A 85 12.39 2.47 -0.06
CA ASN A 85 11.15 2.19 -0.77
C ASN A 85 11.43 2.21 -2.28
N ALA A 86 11.02 1.15 -2.96
CA ALA A 86 10.93 1.10 -4.42
C ALA A 86 9.45 1.00 -4.79
N THR A 87 8.99 1.87 -5.69
CA THR A 87 7.61 1.90 -6.17
C THR A 87 7.62 2.09 -7.67
N GLY A 88 6.93 1.20 -8.38
CA GLY A 88 6.83 1.19 -9.82
C GLY A 88 5.37 1.28 -10.27
N PHE A 89 5.18 1.88 -11.43
CA PHE A 89 3.94 1.88 -12.19
C PHE A 89 4.26 1.40 -13.60
N ASP A 90 3.45 0.50 -14.11
CA ASP A 90 3.59 -0.07 -15.45
C ASP A 90 2.22 -0.02 -16.14
N ALA A 91 2.16 0.59 -17.33
CA ALA A 91 0.97 0.64 -18.15
C ALA A 91 1.27 0.40 -19.62
N ASP A 92 0.36 -0.31 -20.27
CA ASP A 92 0.29 -0.34 -21.72
C ASP A 92 -0.37 0.96 -22.21
N SER A 93 0.39 1.77 -22.95
CA SER A 93 -0.11 2.97 -23.62
C SER A 93 -0.34 2.73 -25.11
N TYR A 94 -1.26 3.48 -25.72
CA TYR A 94 -1.50 3.44 -27.16
C TYR A 94 -1.04 4.74 -27.80
N CYS A 95 0.00 4.65 -28.63
CA CYS A 95 0.51 5.79 -29.35
C CYS A 95 -0.33 6.02 -30.61
N TYR A 96 -1.20 7.04 -30.58
CA TYR A 96 -2.08 7.38 -31.70
C TYR A 96 -1.32 7.76 -32.97
N ASP A 97 -0.21 8.49 -32.86
CA ASP A 97 0.58 8.94 -34.01
C ASP A 97 1.31 7.79 -34.70
N CYS A 98 1.53 6.68 -34.00
CA CYS A 98 2.29 5.56 -34.51
C CYS A 98 1.52 4.24 -34.63
N ASN A 99 0.23 4.24 -34.24
CA ASN A 99 -0.70 3.13 -34.36
C ASN A 99 -0.16 1.83 -33.71
N ASP A 100 0.54 1.97 -32.58
CA ASP A 100 1.27 0.88 -31.92
C ASP A 100 1.12 0.95 -30.39
N ALA A 101 1.20 -0.20 -29.74
CA ALA A 101 1.24 -0.28 -28.28
C ALA A 101 2.65 0.11 -27.80
N VAL A 102 2.72 0.92 -26.76
CA VAL A 102 3.98 1.39 -26.17
C VAL A 102 3.91 1.10 -24.68
N ALA A 103 4.81 0.27 -24.16
CA ALA A 103 4.94 0.11 -22.73
C ALA A 103 5.51 1.41 -22.14
N ASP A 104 4.88 1.87 -21.06
CA ASP A 104 5.30 3.04 -20.30
C ASP A 104 5.40 2.66 -18.83
N SER A 105 6.62 2.76 -18.29
CA SER A 105 6.90 2.47 -16.89
C SER A 105 7.51 3.68 -16.20
N LEU A 106 7.15 3.87 -14.92
CA LEU A 106 7.77 4.84 -14.03
C LEU A 106 8.10 4.15 -12.71
N GLU A 107 9.36 4.17 -12.34
CA GLU A 107 9.86 3.61 -11.09
C GLU A 107 10.55 4.69 -10.26
N VAL A 108 10.32 4.67 -8.96
CA VAL A 108 10.96 5.55 -7.98
C VAL A 108 11.51 4.70 -6.84
N TRP A 109 12.80 4.81 -6.59
CA TRP A 109 13.51 4.04 -5.59
C TRP A 109 14.43 4.94 -4.77
N GLY A 110 14.34 4.84 -3.44
CA GLY A 110 15.10 5.71 -2.56
C GLY A 110 14.67 5.67 -1.10
N GLY A 111 15.03 6.74 -0.38
CA GLY A 111 14.70 6.89 1.03
C GLY A 111 13.26 7.35 1.21
N ALA A 112 12.58 6.78 2.21
CA ALA A 112 11.22 7.13 2.56
C ALA A 112 11.02 7.25 4.07
N ALA A 113 10.07 8.09 4.45
CA ALA A 113 9.62 8.25 5.83
C ALA A 113 8.12 8.04 5.89
N GLN A 114 7.65 7.17 6.79
CA GLN A 114 6.24 6.88 7.02
C GLN A 114 5.85 7.30 8.44
N ALA A 115 4.83 8.16 8.53
CA ALA A 115 4.31 8.68 9.78
C ALA A 115 2.87 8.20 10.01
N TRP A 116 2.59 7.67 11.20
CA TRP A 116 1.24 7.30 11.63
C TRP A 116 0.59 8.48 12.34
N LEU A 117 -0.44 9.04 11.72
CA LEU A 117 -1.23 10.15 12.26
C LEU A 117 -2.19 9.66 13.34
N THR A 118 -2.72 8.45 13.18
CA THR A 118 -3.55 7.75 14.17
C THR A 118 -3.07 6.30 14.32
N ASP A 119 -3.78 5.49 15.11
CA ASP A 119 -3.49 4.07 15.24
C ASP A 119 -3.71 3.27 13.94
N ARG A 120 -4.30 3.86 12.90
CA ARG A 120 -4.52 3.19 11.60
C ARG A 120 -4.12 4.03 10.40
N LEU A 121 -4.27 5.36 10.48
CA LEU A 121 -3.99 6.26 9.37
C LEU A 121 -2.50 6.61 9.34
N TRP A 122 -1.89 6.48 8.18
CA TRP A 122 -0.51 6.86 7.94
C TRP A 122 -0.34 7.64 6.64
N ILE A 123 0.77 8.36 6.57
CA ILE A 123 1.28 9.03 5.37
C ILE A 123 2.73 8.64 5.15
N LYS A 124 3.18 8.58 3.90
CA LYS A 124 4.55 8.23 3.53
C LYS A 124 5.04 9.18 2.45
N GLY A 125 6.28 9.67 2.60
CA GLY A 125 6.99 10.42 1.56
C GLY A 125 8.24 9.68 1.14
N THR A 126 8.55 9.68 -0.15
CA THR A 126 9.73 9.04 -0.76
C THR A 126 10.47 10.06 -1.61
N LEU A 127 11.80 10.05 -1.53
CA LEU A 127 12.69 10.82 -2.41
C LEU A 127 13.84 9.91 -2.82
N GLY A 128 14.23 9.98 -4.10
CA GLY A 128 15.24 9.09 -4.63
C GLY A 128 15.51 9.30 -6.11
N ILE A 129 15.85 8.21 -6.78
CA ILE A 129 16.08 8.17 -8.22
C ILE A 129 14.76 7.75 -8.87
N GLY A 130 14.38 8.46 -9.92
CA GLY A 130 13.24 8.14 -10.76
C GLY A 130 13.74 7.64 -12.11
N THR A 131 13.22 6.51 -12.57
CA THR A 131 13.50 5.98 -13.90
C THR A 131 12.18 5.85 -14.66
N ALA A 132 12.14 6.32 -15.90
CA ALA A 132 11.03 6.07 -16.79
C ALA A 132 11.52 5.36 -18.04
N SER A 133 10.75 4.38 -18.52
CA SER A 133 11.07 3.68 -19.76
C SER A 133 9.87 3.76 -20.68
N ILE A 134 10.13 4.20 -21.90
CA ILE A 134 9.16 4.20 -23.00
C ILE A 134 9.84 3.43 -24.13
N ASP A 135 9.24 2.31 -24.57
CA ASP A 135 9.85 1.33 -25.49
C ASP A 135 10.56 1.94 -26.73
N ARG A 136 10.18 3.15 -27.16
CA ARG A 136 10.78 3.85 -28.30
C ARG A 136 11.79 4.95 -27.98
N TYR A 137 11.76 5.50 -26.78
CA TYR A 137 12.58 6.66 -26.41
C TYR A 137 13.76 6.30 -25.51
N GLY A 138 13.81 5.06 -25.01
CA GLY A 138 14.86 4.58 -24.11
C GLY A 138 14.57 4.94 -22.66
N ASP A 139 15.55 4.66 -21.81
CA ASP A 139 15.45 4.87 -20.37
C ASP A 139 15.83 6.31 -20.02
N LEU A 140 14.95 6.98 -19.28
CA LEU A 140 15.16 8.29 -18.69
C LEU A 140 15.48 8.11 -17.21
N GLU A 141 16.48 8.81 -16.70
CA GLU A 141 16.83 8.83 -15.28
C GLU A 141 16.77 10.27 -14.75
N GLY A 142 16.26 10.43 -13.54
CA GLY A 142 16.08 11.75 -12.95
C GLY A 142 15.82 11.71 -11.45
N LEU A 143 15.40 12.85 -10.92
CA LEU A 143 15.04 12.97 -9.51
C LEU A 143 13.63 12.40 -9.31
N GLY A 144 13.54 11.32 -8.55
CA GLY A 144 12.28 10.64 -8.22
C GLY A 144 11.71 11.11 -6.88
N TRP A 145 10.39 11.21 -6.82
CA TRP A 145 9.65 11.53 -5.61
C TRP A 145 8.39 10.67 -5.52
N GLY A 146 7.87 10.52 -4.31
CA GLY A 146 6.62 9.82 -4.08
C GLY A 146 5.95 10.27 -2.79
N ALA A 147 4.63 10.19 -2.79
CA ALA A 147 3.78 10.43 -1.63
C ALA A 147 2.72 9.34 -1.58
N ALA A 148 2.40 8.87 -0.38
CA ALA A 148 1.34 7.90 -0.19
C ALA A 148 0.59 8.20 1.11
N ALA A 149 -0.68 7.80 1.15
CA ALA A 149 -1.49 7.81 2.36
C ALA A 149 -2.27 6.51 2.43
N GLY A 150 -2.42 5.95 3.62
CA GLY A 150 -3.14 4.70 3.77
C GLY A 150 -3.73 4.50 5.14
N ILE A 151 -4.61 3.50 5.21
CA ILE A 151 -5.32 3.11 6.42
C ILE A 151 -5.11 1.61 6.67
N ASP A 152 -4.60 1.27 7.86
CA ASP A 152 -4.50 -0.11 8.34
C ASP A 152 -5.93 -0.66 8.53
N LEU A 153 -6.35 -1.59 7.67
CA LEU A 153 -7.64 -2.29 7.79
C LEU A 153 -7.59 -3.35 8.89
N LEU A 154 -6.51 -4.12 8.90
CA LEU A 154 -6.22 -5.14 9.91
C LEU A 154 -4.82 -4.91 10.44
N SER A 155 -4.66 -4.95 11.76
CA SER A 155 -3.39 -4.70 12.41
C SER A 155 -3.22 -5.72 13.52
N GLY A 156 -2.20 -6.55 13.42
CA GLY A 156 -1.74 -7.44 14.48
C GLY A 156 -0.48 -6.91 15.15
N ASN A 157 0.08 -7.72 16.04
CA ASN A 157 1.36 -7.40 16.69
C ASN A 157 2.50 -7.38 15.68
N THR A 158 2.46 -8.27 14.68
CA THR A 158 3.57 -8.48 13.73
C THR A 158 3.24 -8.16 12.28
N PHE A 159 1.98 -7.87 11.96
CA PHE A 159 1.57 -7.59 10.59
C PHE A 159 0.52 -6.49 10.51
N ALA A 160 0.39 -5.87 9.35
CA ALA A 160 -0.76 -5.05 9.00
C ALA A 160 -1.14 -5.23 7.52
N LEU A 161 -2.45 -5.17 7.26
CA LEU A 161 -3.05 -5.09 5.93
C LEU A 161 -3.63 -3.69 5.79
N ASP A 162 -3.29 -2.99 4.72
CA ASP A 162 -3.70 -1.61 4.48
C ASP A 162 -4.31 -1.40 3.10
N VAL A 163 -5.13 -0.36 2.99
CA VAL A 163 -5.49 0.24 1.71
C VAL A 163 -4.76 1.57 1.61
N ARG A 164 -4.16 1.83 0.46
CA ARG A 164 -3.34 3.02 0.24
C ARG A 164 -3.65 3.68 -1.10
N PHE A 165 -3.42 4.98 -1.09
CA PHE A 165 -3.36 5.85 -2.26
C PHE A 165 -1.91 6.31 -2.43
N ASP A 166 -1.43 6.25 -3.65
CA ASP A 166 -0.06 6.52 -4.02
C ASP A 166 0.00 7.57 -5.12
N VAL A 167 0.99 8.44 -5.04
CA VAL A 167 1.40 9.37 -6.08
C VAL A 167 2.90 9.23 -6.21
N ILE A 168 3.39 8.87 -7.39
CA ILE A 168 4.81 8.86 -7.69
C ILE A 168 5.08 9.78 -8.87
N GLY A 169 6.27 10.36 -8.91
CA GLY A 169 6.67 11.21 -10.01
C GLY A 169 8.17 11.32 -10.12
N ALA A 170 8.62 11.81 -11.26
CA ALA A 170 10.02 12.06 -11.51
C ALA A 170 10.20 13.28 -12.40
N VAL A 171 11.32 13.97 -12.21
CA VAL A 171 11.76 15.09 -13.04
C VAL A 171 13.02 14.65 -13.78
N PHE A 172 12.94 14.68 -15.10
CA PHE A 172 13.95 14.32 -16.09
C PHE A 172 14.46 15.59 -16.79
N GLU A 173 15.49 15.47 -17.63
CA GLU A 173 15.96 16.60 -18.45
C GLU A 173 14.91 17.02 -19.50
N GLU A 174 14.12 16.06 -19.96
CA GLU A 174 13.14 16.18 -21.03
C GLU A 174 11.76 16.65 -20.53
N GLY A 175 11.52 16.58 -19.21
CA GLY A 175 10.23 16.93 -18.62
C GLY A 175 9.98 16.29 -17.27
N SER A 176 8.70 16.20 -16.88
CA SER A 176 8.28 15.54 -15.64
C SER A 176 7.14 14.57 -15.91
N SER A 177 7.12 13.44 -15.22
CA SER A 177 6.03 12.47 -15.27
C SER A 177 5.51 12.21 -13.86
N SER A 178 4.20 11.95 -13.74
CA SER A 178 3.59 11.51 -12.48
C SER A 178 2.51 10.45 -12.71
N ARG A 179 2.35 9.56 -11.73
CA ARG A 179 1.38 8.47 -11.73
C ARG A 179 0.68 8.45 -10.38
N THR A 180 -0.61 8.16 -10.39
CA THR A 180 -1.42 8.03 -9.17
C THR A 180 -2.07 6.66 -9.13
N GLY A 181 -2.29 6.09 -7.94
CA GLY A 181 -2.89 4.78 -7.86
C GLY A 181 -3.48 4.44 -6.49
N LEU A 182 -4.26 3.37 -6.49
CA LEU A 182 -4.82 2.75 -5.30
C LEU A 182 -4.30 1.32 -5.20
N GLY A 183 -3.96 0.90 -3.99
CA GLY A 183 -3.42 -0.43 -3.75
C GLY A 183 -3.78 -1.00 -2.40
N ILE A 184 -3.49 -2.29 -2.26
CA ILE A 184 -3.55 -3.03 -1.02
C ILE A 184 -2.13 -3.34 -0.59
N GLY A 185 -1.79 -2.93 0.62
CA GLY A 185 -0.49 -3.16 1.23
C GLY A 185 -0.51 -4.27 2.26
N PHE A 186 0.61 -4.97 2.36
CA PHE A 186 0.91 -5.89 3.45
C PHE A 186 2.27 -5.52 4.06
N SER A 187 2.31 -5.39 5.39
CA SER A 187 3.54 -5.13 6.13
C SER A 187 3.74 -6.13 7.26
N TRP A 188 5.01 -6.44 7.53
CA TRP A 188 5.49 -7.09 8.74
C TRP A 188 6.24 -6.07 9.59
N ARG A 189 6.05 -6.12 10.92
CA ARG A 189 6.65 -5.19 11.89
C ARG A 189 6.93 -5.86 13.24
#